data_AF-A0A7W4W3G4-F1
#
_entry.id   AF-A0A7W4W3G4-F1
#
_cell.length_a   1.000
_cell.length_b   1.000
_cell.length_c   1.000
_cell.angle_alpha   90.00
_cell.angle_beta   90.00
_cell.angle_gamma   90.00
#
_symmetry.space_group_name_H-M   'P 1'
#
loop_
_entity.id
_entity.type
_entity.pdbx_description
1 polymer ?
#
loop_
_entity_poly.entity_id
_entity_poly.type
_entity_poly.pdbx_seq_one_letter_code
_entity_poly.pdbx_strand_id
1 'polypeptide(L)'
;MAGNDALNLAGEESDLGSGHNGLEPWHLLVVDDDSEVHDVTRLALDGFEFAGRPLAIHSVYNGQEARDYMATHTNTAAILLDVVMESDTAGLDCVRYIRENLGNRFVRIVLRTGQPGQAPEYDVITHYDINDYKEKTELTRQKLFTCVYTSLSCYRDLVALEKNRRGLVRVIEASADLFRLSSLDDFAQGVLEQLSALMYLDQDLLVVRTSGLALESGEDTFQVVASTGKFEGLDCEEKLWSKHPDVRQRIDDTLATQSNRYGQDYVVALYTTQKNTQNVLYISGDKPIDVPDVSLVELFARNVAIAHEKLCLINSRD
;
A
#
# COMPACT_ATOMS: atom_id res chain seq x y z
N MET A 1 1.04 48.32 48.93
CA MET A 1 -0.09 47.53 48.40
C MET A 1 0.33 47.02 47.04
N ALA A 2 0.88 45.81 47.00
CA ALA A 2 1.24 45.11 45.78
C ALA A 2 0.44 43.80 45.80
N GLY A 3 -0.34 43.58 44.74
CA GLY A 3 -1.17 42.39 44.59
C GLY A 3 -0.33 41.16 44.24
N ASN A 4 -0.85 40.00 44.63
CA ASN A 4 -0.77 38.83 43.79
C ASN A 4 -1.98 37.95 44.12
N ASP A 5 -2.89 37.84 43.15
CA ASP A 5 -4.02 36.91 43.16
C ASP A 5 -3.49 35.47 43.21
N ALA A 6 -3.84 34.77 44.29
CA ALA A 6 -3.67 33.34 44.38
C ALA A 6 -4.82 32.67 43.61
N LEU A 7 -4.58 32.37 42.32
CA LEU A 7 -5.46 31.47 41.57
C LEU A 7 -5.14 30.03 41.94
N ASN A 8 -6.11 29.44 42.63
CA ASN A 8 -6.24 28.04 42.96
C ASN A 8 -6.48 27.22 41.66
N LEU A 9 -5.56 26.32 41.32
CA LEU A 9 -5.79 25.30 40.28
C LEU A 9 -5.84 23.93 40.98
N ALA A 10 -7.05 23.58 41.40
CA ALA A 10 -7.42 22.22 41.75
C ALA A 10 -7.38 21.35 40.47
N GLY A 11 -6.87 20.13 40.61
CA GLY A 11 -6.66 19.21 39.52
C GLY A 11 -7.93 18.77 38.81
N GLU A 12 -7.79 18.61 37.50
CA GLU A 12 -8.55 17.63 36.74
C GLU A 12 -7.51 16.68 36.14
N GLU A 13 -7.46 15.47 36.71
CA GLU A 13 -6.81 14.32 36.10
C GLU A 13 -7.44 14.10 34.73
N SER A 14 -6.68 14.34 33.66
CA SER A 14 -7.07 13.89 32.34
C SER A 14 -6.75 12.40 32.25
N ASP A 15 -7.81 11.63 32.37
CA ASP A 15 -7.91 10.22 32.00
C ASP A 15 -7.63 10.09 30.49
N LEU A 16 -6.35 10.06 30.12
CA LEU A 16 -5.89 9.72 28.78
C LEU A 16 -5.94 8.20 28.64
N GLY A 17 -7.16 7.66 28.56
CA GLY A 17 -7.40 6.34 28.00
C GLY A 17 -6.84 6.31 26.58
N SER A 18 -5.76 5.54 26.41
CA SER A 18 -5.11 5.26 25.14
C SER A 18 -6.08 4.55 24.20
N GLY A 19 -6.81 5.33 23.41
CA GLY A 19 -7.49 4.84 22.22
C GLY A 19 -6.44 4.36 21.22
N HIS A 20 -6.07 3.08 21.30
CA HIS A 20 -5.35 2.43 20.21
C HIS A 20 -6.23 2.49 18.97
N ASN A 21 -5.89 3.41 18.07
CA ASN A 21 -6.35 3.39 16.69
C ASN A 21 -6.09 1.97 16.17
N GLY A 22 -7.11 1.25 15.67
CA GLY A 22 -7.09 -0.18 15.32
C GLY A 22 -6.18 -0.56 14.14
N LEU A 23 -5.06 0.13 13.96
CA LEU A 23 -4.04 -0.17 12.98
C LEU A 23 -3.15 -1.30 13.49
N GLU A 24 -2.81 -2.26 12.62
CA GLU A 24 -1.93 -3.38 12.99
C GLU A 24 -0.57 -2.88 13.52
N PRO A 25 0.04 -3.53 14.51
CA PRO A 25 1.36 -3.13 15.00
C PRO A 25 2.46 -3.33 13.95
N TRP A 26 3.58 -2.62 14.11
CA TRP A 26 4.84 -3.00 13.46
C TRP A 26 5.48 -4.16 14.20
N HIS A 27 6.04 -5.14 13.48
CA HIS A 27 6.67 -6.30 14.10
C HIS A 27 8.20 -6.18 14.09
N LEU A 28 8.79 -6.17 15.27
CA LEU A 28 10.23 -6.22 15.51
C LEU A 28 10.59 -7.58 16.11
N LEU A 29 11.50 -8.32 15.48
CA LEU A 29 12.05 -9.54 16.04
C LEU A 29 13.39 -9.23 16.74
N VAL A 30 13.56 -9.72 17.95
CA VAL A 30 14.84 -9.68 18.69
C VAL A 30 15.34 -11.11 18.81
N VAL A 31 16.55 -11.34 18.32
CA VAL A 31 17.24 -12.64 18.30
C VAL A 31 18.55 -12.48 19.05
N ASP A 32 18.62 -13.00 20.27
CA ASP A 32 19.78 -12.93 21.15
C ASP A 32 19.65 -14.08 22.16
N ASP A 33 20.73 -14.75 22.54
CA ASP A 33 20.67 -15.83 23.54
C ASP A 33 20.58 -15.30 24.98
N ASP A 34 20.90 -14.02 25.17
CA ASP A 34 20.84 -13.34 26.46
C ASP A 34 19.44 -12.75 26.74
N SER A 35 18.72 -13.31 27.71
CA SER A 35 17.42 -12.80 28.14
C SER A 35 17.41 -11.33 28.57
N GLU A 36 18.51 -10.82 29.15
CA GLU A 36 18.61 -9.44 29.62
C GLU A 36 18.54 -8.45 28.44
N VAL A 37 19.09 -8.82 27.28
CA VAL A 37 18.98 -8.04 26.05
C VAL A 37 17.52 -7.80 25.68
N HIS A 38 16.67 -8.82 25.79
CA HIS A 38 15.26 -8.70 25.39
C HIS A 38 14.51 -7.74 26.32
N ASP A 39 14.78 -7.82 27.62
CA ASP A 39 14.17 -6.96 28.62
C ASP A 39 14.63 -5.51 28.48
N VAL A 40 15.92 -5.28 28.29
CA VAL A 40 16.48 -3.94 28.02
C VAL A 40 15.92 -3.37 26.72
N THR A 41 15.79 -4.19 25.67
CA THR A 41 15.24 -3.76 24.38
C THR A 41 13.76 -3.34 24.52
N ARG A 42 12.95 -4.13 25.23
CA ARG A 42 11.56 -3.78 25.54
C ARG A 42 11.46 -2.48 26.33
N LEU A 43 12.25 -2.33 27.39
CA LEU A 43 12.26 -1.12 28.21
C LEU A 43 12.70 0.12 27.41
N ALA A 44 13.72 -0.03 26.57
CA ALA A 44 14.24 1.06 25.76
C ALA A 44 13.23 1.55 24.72
N LEU A 45 12.41 0.64 24.17
CA LEU A 45 11.40 0.90 23.15
C LEU A 45 9.98 0.98 23.73
N ASP A 46 9.84 1.11 25.04
CA ASP A 46 8.54 1.28 25.67
C ASP A 46 7.85 2.55 25.16
N GLY A 47 6.56 2.42 24.84
CA GLY A 47 5.77 3.48 24.21
C GLY A 47 6.22 3.88 22.79
N PHE A 48 7.04 3.08 22.11
CA PHE A 48 7.46 3.37 20.74
C PHE A 48 6.26 3.36 19.79
N GLU A 49 6.15 4.43 19.00
CA GLU A 49 5.15 4.57 17.96
C GLU A 49 5.82 5.05 16.66
N PHE A 50 5.44 4.46 15.53
CA PHE A 50 5.87 4.92 14.21
C PHE A 50 4.68 4.95 13.26
N ALA A 51 4.46 6.11 12.62
CA ALA A 51 3.37 6.33 11.67
C ALA A 51 1.98 5.97 12.23
N GLY A 52 1.69 6.33 13.48
CA GLY A 52 0.38 6.05 14.10
C GLY A 52 0.20 4.62 14.61
N ARG A 53 1.23 3.77 14.50
CA ARG A 53 1.16 2.32 14.78
C ARG A 53 2.11 1.96 15.93
N PRO A 54 1.65 1.13 16.90
CA PRO A 54 2.50 0.65 17.99
C PRO A 54 3.52 -0.39 17.50
N LEU A 55 4.52 -0.67 18.33
CA LEU A 55 5.52 -1.70 18.08
C LEU A 55 5.21 -2.99 18.87
N ALA A 56 5.10 -4.11 18.17
CA ALA A 56 5.07 -5.45 18.75
C ALA A 56 6.47 -6.07 18.68
N ILE A 57 7.05 -6.35 19.85
CA ILE A 57 8.40 -6.94 19.97
C ILE A 57 8.27 -8.43 20.24
N HIS A 58 8.88 -9.23 19.37
CA HIS A 58 8.95 -10.69 19.47
C HIS A 58 10.35 -11.12 19.85
N SER A 59 10.47 -12.19 20.64
CA SER A 59 11.74 -12.66 21.17
C SER A 59 11.96 -14.12 20.82
N VAL A 60 13.15 -14.43 20.31
CA VAL A 60 13.64 -15.78 20.04
C VAL A 60 15.11 -15.83 20.46
N TYR A 61 15.60 -17.01 20.84
CA TYR A 61 16.82 -17.13 21.63
C TYR A 61 17.98 -17.83 20.92
N ASN A 62 17.79 -18.23 19.67
CA ASN A 62 18.83 -18.87 18.85
C ASN A 62 18.51 -18.75 17.36
N GLY A 63 19.49 -19.11 16.52
CA GLY A 63 19.37 -19.06 15.07
C GLY A 63 18.25 -19.96 14.52
N GLN A 64 18.01 -21.13 15.12
CA GLN A 64 16.97 -22.05 14.65
C GLN A 64 15.55 -21.49 14.89
N GLU A 65 15.27 -21.00 16.09
CA GLU A 65 14.00 -20.37 16.42
C GLU A 65 13.72 -19.14 15.54
N ALA A 66 14.75 -18.34 15.25
CA ALA A 66 14.61 -17.20 14.35
C ALA A 66 14.22 -17.62 12.93
N ARG A 67 14.79 -18.71 12.40
CA ARG A 67 14.43 -19.24 11.08
C ARG A 67 12.99 -19.74 11.06
N ASP A 68 12.59 -20.48 12.10
CA ASP A 68 11.23 -21.02 12.22
C ASP A 68 10.20 -19.90 12.35
N TYR A 69 10.49 -18.88 13.16
CA TYR A 69 9.65 -17.69 13.28
C TYR A 69 9.50 -16.96 11.95
N MET A 70 10.61 -16.72 11.24
CA MET A 70 10.60 -15.98 9.97
C MET A 70 9.91 -16.75 8.83
N ALA A 71 9.86 -18.09 8.90
CA ALA A 71 9.15 -18.90 7.93
C ALA A 71 7.61 -18.69 7.99
N THR A 72 7.07 -18.32 9.15
CA THR A 72 5.62 -18.12 9.34
C THR A 72 5.19 -16.65 9.47
N HIS A 73 6.12 -15.73 9.74
CA HIS A 73 5.83 -14.31 9.98
C HIS A 73 6.46 -13.38 8.92
N THR A 74 5.89 -13.40 7.72
CA THR A 74 6.40 -12.64 6.56
C THR A 74 6.25 -11.13 6.68
N ASN A 75 5.40 -10.65 7.59
CA ASN A 75 5.15 -9.23 7.89
C ASN A 75 6.13 -8.64 8.93
N THR A 76 7.18 -9.37 9.31
CA THR A 76 8.24 -8.86 10.18
C THR A 76 8.96 -7.71 9.49
N ALA A 77 8.94 -6.52 10.12
CA ALA A 77 9.47 -5.29 9.52
C ALA A 77 10.98 -5.16 9.73
N ALA A 78 11.44 -5.48 10.94
CA ALA A 78 12.85 -5.41 11.31
C ALA A 78 13.26 -6.54 12.25
N ILE A 79 14.56 -6.84 12.26
CA ILE A 79 15.21 -7.82 13.13
C ILE A 79 16.43 -7.19 13.78
N LEU A 80 16.53 -7.28 15.10
CA LEU A 80 17.77 -7.08 15.86
C LEU A 80 18.37 -8.46 16.10
N LEU A 81 19.51 -8.75 15.49
CA LEU A 81 20.07 -10.10 15.46
C LEU A 81 21.50 -10.12 16.00
N ASP A 82 21.74 -10.94 17.02
CA ASP A 82 23.09 -11.21 17.46
C ASP A 82 23.85 -12.08 16.45
N VAL A 83 25.13 -11.77 16.26
CA VAL A 83 26.02 -12.53 15.37
C VAL A 83 26.42 -13.85 16.00
N VAL A 84 26.77 -13.83 17.29
CA VAL A 84 27.36 -14.96 18.02
C VAL A 84 26.35 -15.44 19.06
N MET A 85 25.83 -16.65 18.87
CA MET A 85 24.88 -17.29 19.81
C MET A 85 25.32 -18.74 20.04
N GLU A 86 24.56 -19.73 19.53
CA GLU A 86 24.93 -21.15 19.62
C GLU A 86 26.24 -21.49 18.86
N SER A 87 26.64 -20.63 17.93
CA SER A 87 27.92 -20.68 17.23
C SER A 87 28.37 -19.27 16.83
N ASP A 88 29.65 -19.11 16.52
CA ASP A 88 30.27 -17.84 16.11
C ASP A 88 29.64 -17.22 14.85
N THR A 89 28.96 -18.02 14.02
CA THR A 89 28.33 -17.58 12.77
C THR A 89 26.81 -17.72 12.77
N ALA A 90 26.19 -18.08 13.89
CA ALA A 90 24.76 -18.40 13.98
C ALA A 90 23.87 -17.28 13.38
N GLY A 91 24.16 -16.03 13.73
CA GLY A 91 23.46 -14.86 13.20
C GLY A 91 23.64 -14.71 11.69
N LEU A 92 24.87 -14.83 11.19
CA LEU A 92 25.17 -14.73 9.75
C LEU A 92 24.48 -15.83 8.94
N ASP A 93 24.46 -17.06 9.47
CA ASP A 93 23.78 -18.18 8.85
C ASP A 93 22.26 -17.98 8.84
N CYS A 94 21.69 -17.34 9.87
CA CYS A 94 20.29 -16.91 9.90
C CYS A 94 19.99 -15.84 8.84
N VAL A 95 20.85 -14.82 8.70
CA VAL A 95 20.72 -13.81 7.64
C VAL A 95 20.69 -14.48 6.27
N ARG A 96 21.65 -15.38 6.00
CA ARG A 96 21.74 -16.10 4.73
C ARG A 96 20.45 -16.87 4.46
N TYR A 97 19.93 -17.57 5.46
CA TYR A 97 18.64 -18.27 5.34
C TYR A 97 17.49 -17.32 4.98
N ILE A 98 17.36 -16.18 5.66
CA ILE A 98 16.29 -15.21 5.40
C ILE A 98 16.39 -14.63 3.97
N ARG A 99 17.60 -14.34 3.50
CA ARG A 99 17.83 -13.73 2.18
C ARG A 99 17.75 -14.73 1.04
N GLU A 100 18.37 -15.90 1.18
CA GLU A 100 18.53 -16.87 0.09
C GLU A 100 17.42 -17.93 0.09
N ASN A 101 17.04 -18.46 1.25
CA ASN A 101 16.03 -19.53 1.33
C ASN A 101 14.61 -18.96 1.37
N LEU A 102 14.35 -17.95 2.21
CA LEU A 102 13.03 -17.32 2.28
C LEU A 102 12.82 -16.24 1.19
N GLY A 103 13.90 -15.75 0.57
CA GLY A 103 13.83 -14.67 -0.41
C GLY A 103 13.33 -13.34 0.17
N ASN A 104 13.31 -13.19 1.50
CA ASN A 104 12.77 -11.99 2.13
C ASN A 104 13.83 -10.90 2.13
N ARG A 105 13.86 -10.12 1.05
CA ARG A 105 14.73 -8.94 0.90
C ARG A 105 14.14 -7.67 1.48
N PHE A 106 12.92 -7.73 2.06
CA PHE A 106 12.20 -6.56 2.58
C PHE A 106 12.44 -6.35 4.07
N VAL A 107 12.52 -7.41 4.88
CA VAL A 107 12.82 -7.27 6.30
C VAL A 107 14.17 -6.58 6.53
N ARG A 108 14.20 -5.58 7.41
CA ARG A 108 15.44 -4.89 7.76
C ARG A 108 16.20 -5.68 8.82
N ILE A 109 17.46 -5.98 8.58
CA ILE A 109 18.27 -6.74 9.54
C ILE A 109 19.38 -5.85 10.09
N VAL A 110 19.38 -5.67 11.41
CA VAL A 110 20.41 -4.96 12.16
C VAL A 110 21.19 -6.00 12.94
N LEU A 111 22.45 -6.20 12.57
CA LEU A 111 23.33 -7.08 13.32
C LEU A 111 23.88 -6.38 14.55
N ARG A 112 23.99 -7.15 15.63
CA ARG A 112 24.58 -6.74 16.89
C ARG A 112 25.68 -7.73 17.28
N THR A 113 26.78 -7.26 17.85
CA THR A 113 27.78 -8.16 18.47
C THR A 113 28.42 -7.52 19.68
N GLY A 114 28.79 -8.34 20.67
CA GLY A 114 29.64 -7.91 21.79
C GLY A 114 31.14 -7.97 21.49
N GLN A 115 31.57 -8.64 20.42
CA GLN A 115 32.98 -8.82 20.06
C GLN A 115 33.21 -8.58 18.56
N PRO A 116 33.65 -7.36 18.16
CA PRO A 116 34.09 -7.11 16.79
C PRO A 116 35.44 -7.82 16.56
N GLY A 117 35.47 -8.86 15.72
CA GLY A 117 36.74 -9.57 15.51
C GLY A 117 36.79 -10.58 14.36
N GLN A 118 35.68 -11.20 13.96
CA GLN A 118 35.71 -12.27 12.94
C GLN A 118 35.47 -11.79 11.50
N ALA A 119 34.75 -10.69 11.30
CA ALA A 119 34.56 -10.10 9.98
C ALA A 119 34.48 -8.56 10.10
N PRO A 120 35.21 -7.80 9.28
CA PRO A 120 35.03 -6.35 9.21
C PRO A 120 33.57 -6.01 8.91
N GLU A 121 33.02 -5.03 9.61
CA GLU A 121 31.65 -4.54 9.42
C GLU A 121 31.29 -4.35 7.93
N TYR A 122 32.24 -3.77 7.17
CA TYR A 122 32.10 -3.55 5.74
C TYR A 122 31.86 -4.85 4.94
N ASP A 123 32.58 -5.93 5.26
CA ASP A 123 32.45 -7.20 4.55
C ASP A 123 31.11 -7.87 4.89
N VAL A 124 30.66 -7.77 6.13
CA VAL A 124 29.37 -8.33 6.55
C VAL A 124 28.22 -7.59 5.86
N ILE A 125 28.26 -6.25 5.84
CA ILE A 125 27.24 -5.43 5.18
C ILE A 125 27.14 -5.75 3.69
N THR A 126 28.28 -5.87 3.01
CA THR A 126 28.31 -6.07 1.55
C THR A 126 27.96 -7.49 1.12
N HIS A 127 28.31 -8.51 1.89
CA HIS A 127 28.09 -9.92 1.49
C HIS A 127 26.75 -10.49 1.95
N TYR A 128 26.18 -9.99 3.05
CA TYR A 128 24.98 -10.58 3.66
C TYR A 128 23.69 -9.75 3.46
N ASP A 129 23.73 -8.63 2.72
CA ASP A 129 22.56 -7.76 2.44
C ASP A 129 21.80 -7.37 3.73
N ILE A 130 22.57 -6.92 4.72
CA ILE A 130 22.07 -6.38 6.00
C ILE A 130 21.97 -4.85 5.94
N ASN A 131 21.26 -4.26 6.91
CA ASN A 131 20.92 -2.83 6.88
C ASN A 131 21.74 -1.99 7.84
N ASP A 132 22.20 -2.59 8.93
CA ASP A 132 23.09 -1.92 9.87
C ASP A 132 23.86 -2.97 10.68
N TYR A 133 24.99 -2.55 11.24
CA TYR A 133 25.82 -3.33 12.14
C TYR A 133 26.19 -2.45 13.33
N LYS A 134 26.06 -2.98 14.55
CA LYS A 134 26.28 -2.23 15.78
C LYS A 134 26.94 -3.08 16.85
N GLU A 135 27.81 -2.46 17.64
CA GLU A 135 28.31 -3.10 18.86
C GLU A 135 27.25 -3.02 19.97
N LYS A 136 27.05 -4.12 20.73
CA LYS A 136 26.09 -4.16 21.85
C LYS A 136 26.39 -3.07 22.89
N THR A 137 27.67 -2.77 23.12
CA THR A 137 28.16 -1.76 24.07
C THR A 137 27.83 -0.32 23.66
N GLU A 138 27.61 -0.06 22.37
CA GLU A 138 27.38 1.28 21.85
C GLU A 138 25.90 1.66 21.74
N LEU A 139 24.98 0.72 21.98
CA LEU A 139 23.55 0.86 21.79
C LEU A 139 22.87 1.48 23.01
N THR A 140 22.98 2.81 23.13
CA THR A 140 22.15 3.58 24.07
C THR A 140 20.67 3.52 23.67
N ARG A 141 19.76 3.78 24.62
CA ARG A 141 18.31 3.87 24.34
C ARG A 141 18.00 4.77 23.14
N GLN A 142 18.64 5.93 23.05
CA GLN A 142 18.44 6.88 21.95
C GLN A 142 18.93 6.31 20.61
N LYS A 143 20.09 5.66 20.59
CA LYS A 143 20.62 5.02 19.36
C LYS A 143 19.74 3.86 18.92
N LEU A 144 19.25 3.05 19.86
CA LEU A 144 18.32 1.96 19.56
C LEU A 144 17.00 2.49 18.99
N PHE A 145 16.44 3.55 19.60
CA PHE A 145 15.25 4.23 19.08
C PHE A 145 15.45 4.68 17.64
N THR A 146 16.52 5.42 17.36
CA THR A 146 16.82 5.91 16.00
C THR A 146 17.02 4.74 15.03
N CYS A 147 17.73 3.70 15.42
CA CYS A 147 17.99 2.52 14.60
C CYS A 147 16.69 1.80 14.20
N VAL A 148 15.80 1.55 15.16
CA VAL A 148 14.48 0.94 14.90
C VAL A 148 13.61 1.86 14.06
N TYR A 149 13.57 3.16 14.38
CA TYR A 149 12.81 4.14 13.61
C TYR A 149 13.22 4.18 12.13
N THR A 150 14.53 4.28 11.86
CA THR A 150 15.05 4.26 10.49
C THR A 150 14.76 2.93 9.80
N SER A 151 14.92 1.80 10.50
CA SER A 151 14.61 0.48 9.94
C SER A 151 13.13 0.35 9.54
N LEU A 152 12.21 0.77 10.40
CA LEU A 152 10.78 0.73 10.10
C LEU A 152 10.40 1.68 8.95
N SER A 153 11.00 2.89 8.90
CA SER A 153 10.78 3.81 7.79
C SER A 153 11.26 3.20 6.47
N CYS A 154 12.47 2.64 6.43
CA CYS A 154 12.99 1.98 5.23
C CYS A 154 12.13 0.78 4.81
N TYR A 155 11.67 -0.03 5.77
CA TYR A 155 10.77 -1.14 5.48
C TYR A 155 9.47 -0.66 4.83
N ARG A 156 8.79 0.32 5.45
CA ARG A 156 7.54 0.91 4.93
C ARG A 156 7.74 1.40 3.51
N ASP A 157 8.79 2.18 3.28
CA ASP A 157 9.04 2.82 2.00
C ASP A 157 9.37 1.78 0.90
N LEU A 158 10.13 0.73 1.23
CA LEU A 158 10.43 -0.37 0.31
C LEU A 158 9.20 -1.21 -0.05
N VAL A 159 8.37 -1.53 0.95
CA VAL A 159 7.12 -2.27 0.72
C VAL A 159 6.16 -1.46 -0.14
N ALA A 160 6.02 -0.15 0.13
CA ALA A 160 5.22 0.74 -0.70
C ALA A 160 5.75 0.81 -2.14
N LEU A 161 7.08 0.91 -2.32
CA LEU A 161 7.71 0.91 -3.64
C LEU A 161 7.46 -0.39 -4.41
N GLU A 162 7.60 -1.56 -3.77
CA GLU A 162 7.32 -2.83 -4.45
C GLU A 162 5.84 -2.99 -4.75
N LYS A 163 4.93 -2.54 -3.86
CA LYS A 163 3.49 -2.51 -4.14
C LYS A 163 3.21 -1.69 -5.39
N ASN A 164 3.80 -0.49 -5.50
CA ASN A 164 3.67 0.38 -6.67
C ASN A 164 4.27 -0.26 -7.93
N ARG A 165 5.45 -0.88 -7.84
CA ARG A 165 6.10 -1.58 -8.95
C ARG A 165 5.23 -2.72 -9.46
N ARG A 166 4.70 -3.56 -8.57
CA ARG A 166 3.78 -4.66 -8.92
C ARG A 166 2.48 -4.15 -9.52
N GLY A 167 1.94 -3.05 -8.99
CA GLY A 167 0.78 -2.36 -9.56
C GLY A 167 1.05 -1.91 -11.00
N LEU A 168 2.17 -1.25 -11.26
CA LEU A 168 2.56 -0.82 -12.60
C LEU A 168 2.78 -2.00 -13.56
N VAL A 169 3.42 -3.08 -13.11
CA VAL A 169 3.58 -4.30 -13.93
C VAL A 169 2.23 -4.87 -14.34
N ARG A 170 1.27 -4.96 -13.40
CA ARG A 170 -0.09 -5.40 -13.75
C ARG A 170 -0.79 -4.46 -14.71
N VAL A 171 -0.64 -3.14 -14.56
CA VAL A 171 -1.18 -2.17 -15.54
C VAL A 171 -0.64 -2.45 -16.94
N ILE A 172 0.67 -2.71 -17.06
CA ILE A 172 1.31 -3.00 -18.35
C ILE A 172 0.80 -4.31 -18.95
N GLU A 173 0.75 -5.38 -18.15
CA GLU A 173 0.25 -6.70 -18.57
C GLU A 173 -1.21 -6.62 -19.01
N ALA A 174 -2.06 -6.02 -18.18
CA ALA A 174 -3.46 -5.76 -18.50
C ALA A 174 -3.62 -4.98 -19.81
N SER A 175 -2.82 -3.94 -19.99
CA SER A 175 -2.87 -3.10 -21.19
C SER A 175 -2.49 -3.89 -22.45
N ALA A 176 -1.59 -4.88 -22.36
CA ALA A 176 -1.17 -5.70 -23.49
C ALA A 176 -2.29 -6.62 -24.02
N ASP A 177 -3.13 -7.14 -23.12
CA ASP A 177 -4.28 -7.99 -23.47
C ASP A 177 -5.41 -7.16 -24.10
N LEU A 178 -5.60 -5.92 -23.65
CA LEU A 178 -6.57 -4.99 -24.22
C LEU A 178 -6.35 -4.69 -25.70
N PHE A 179 -5.10 -4.70 -26.17
CA PHE A 179 -4.77 -4.46 -27.58
C PHE A 179 -5.07 -5.65 -28.52
N ARG A 180 -5.57 -6.78 -28.00
CA ARG A 180 -5.93 -7.98 -28.78
C ARG A 180 -7.45 -8.11 -29.04
N LEU A 181 -8.26 -7.29 -28.38
CA LEU A 181 -9.72 -7.38 -28.46
C LEU A 181 -10.24 -6.75 -29.75
N SER A 182 -11.27 -7.36 -30.34
CA SER A 182 -11.79 -7.04 -31.69
C SER A 182 -13.09 -6.23 -31.66
N SER A 183 -13.76 -6.17 -30.51
CA SER A 183 -15.01 -5.42 -30.31
C SER A 183 -14.86 -4.42 -29.16
N LEU A 184 -15.65 -3.34 -29.21
CA LEU A 184 -15.65 -2.27 -28.20
C LEU A 184 -16.23 -2.72 -26.85
N ASP A 185 -17.18 -3.67 -26.88
CA ASP A 185 -17.85 -4.18 -25.68
C ASP A 185 -16.94 -5.17 -24.94
N ASP A 186 -16.30 -6.10 -25.65
CA ASP A 186 -15.29 -7.00 -25.08
C ASP A 186 -14.11 -6.20 -24.50
N PHE A 187 -13.75 -5.10 -25.17
CA PHE A 187 -12.74 -4.18 -24.71
C PHE A 187 -13.12 -3.51 -23.39
N ALA A 188 -14.31 -2.92 -23.29
CA ALA A 188 -14.76 -2.27 -22.06
C ALA A 188 -14.93 -3.26 -20.88
N GLN A 189 -15.39 -4.48 -21.16
CA GLN A 189 -15.46 -5.58 -20.19
C GLN A 189 -14.06 -5.98 -19.69
N GLY A 190 -13.11 -6.24 -20.60
CA GLY A 190 -11.74 -6.61 -20.23
C GLY A 190 -11.02 -5.49 -19.47
N VAL A 191 -11.30 -4.23 -19.79
CA VAL A 191 -10.82 -3.04 -19.07
C VAL A 191 -11.28 -3.08 -17.61
N LEU A 192 -12.55 -3.41 -17.38
CA LEU A 192 -13.12 -3.48 -16.03
C LEU A 192 -12.52 -4.64 -15.22
N GLU A 193 -12.45 -5.83 -15.81
CA GLU A 193 -11.88 -7.01 -15.13
C GLU A 193 -10.43 -6.76 -14.69
N GLN A 194 -9.64 -6.10 -15.54
CA GLN A 194 -8.24 -5.79 -15.24
C GLN A 194 -8.09 -4.71 -14.16
N LEU A 195 -8.93 -3.67 -14.17
CA LEU A 195 -8.95 -2.65 -13.09
C LEU A 195 -9.36 -3.24 -11.75
N SER A 196 -10.39 -4.09 -11.75
CA SER A 196 -10.85 -4.79 -10.56
C SER A 196 -9.74 -5.68 -10.00
N ALA A 197 -9.03 -6.42 -10.86
CA ALA A 197 -7.89 -7.25 -10.47
C ALA A 197 -6.69 -6.43 -9.97
N LEU A 198 -6.45 -5.25 -10.56
CA LEU A 198 -5.35 -4.35 -10.19
C LEU A 198 -5.52 -3.77 -8.78
N MET A 199 -6.76 -3.42 -8.41
CA MET A 199 -7.08 -2.80 -7.12
C MET A 199 -7.17 -3.80 -5.96
N TYR A 200 -6.98 -5.11 -6.19
CA TYR A 200 -6.94 -6.18 -5.17
C TYR A 200 -7.97 -6.05 -4.02
N LEU A 201 -9.07 -6.80 -4.17
CA LEU A 201 -10.06 -7.20 -3.15
C LEU A 201 -11.33 -6.34 -3.03
N ASP A 202 -12.46 -6.99 -3.36
CA ASP A 202 -13.86 -6.68 -3.01
C ASP A 202 -14.35 -5.26 -3.36
N GLN A 203 -14.28 -4.86 -4.64
CA GLN A 203 -14.78 -3.56 -5.09
C GLN A 203 -15.61 -3.67 -6.39
N ASP A 204 -16.66 -2.85 -6.48
CA ASP A 204 -17.62 -2.81 -7.59
C ASP A 204 -17.23 -1.77 -8.66
N LEU A 205 -17.15 -2.19 -9.92
CA LEU A 205 -16.65 -1.36 -11.02
C LEU A 205 -17.71 -1.14 -12.12
N LEU A 206 -17.85 0.09 -12.63
CA LEU A 206 -18.83 0.47 -13.66
C LEU A 206 -18.18 1.35 -14.75
N VAL A 207 -18.34 0.97 -16.03
CA VAL A 207 -17.93 1.80 -17.18
C VAL A 207 -19.16 2.30 -17.93
N VAL A 208 -19.34 3.63 -17.96
CA VAL A 208 -20.44 4.30 -18.65
C VAL A 208 -19.87 5.04 -19.88
N ARG A 209 -20.33 4.70 -21.10
CA ARG A 209 -20.13 5.57 -22.28
C ARG A 209 -21.11 6.72 -22.17
N THR A 210 -20.69 7.88 -22.61
CA THR A 210 -21.64 8.88 -23.08
C THR A 210 -21.47 8.99 -24.58
N SER A 211 -22.58 8.90 -25.32
CA SER A 211 -22.56 9.18 -26.76
C SER A 211 -23.03 10.62 -26.97
N GLY A 212 -22.09 11.53 -27.22
CA GLY A 212 -22.33 12.78 -27.95
C GLY A 212 -22.27 14.08 -27.13
N LEU A 213 -21.38 14.99 -27.54
CA LEU A 213 -21.67 16.43 -27.52
C LEU A 213 -21.14 17.06 -28.81
N ALA A 214 -21.93 16.94 -29.88
CA ALA A 214 -22.02 17.98 -30.88
C ALA A 214 -23.38 18.63 -30.66
N LEU A 215 -23.35 19.90 -30.26
CA LEU A 215 -24.52 20.74 -30.07
C LEU A 215 -25.43 20.69 -31.30
N GLU A 216 -26.49 19.90 -31.23
CA GLU A 216 -27.80 20.29 -31.75
C GLU A 216 -28.85 19.66 -30.83
N SER A 217 -29.78 20.49 -30.40
CA SER A 217 -30.73 20.24 -29.31
C SER A 217 -31.44 18.88 -29.45
N GLY A 218 -31.10 17.93 -28.57
CA GLY A 218 -31.82 16.64 -28.44
C GLY A 218 -31.03 15.53 -27.74
N GLU A 219 -31.37 15.31 -26.46
CA GLU A 219 -31.25 14.06 -25.66
C GLU A 219 -29.96 13.79 -24.83
N ASP A 220 -30.04 14.11 -23.53
CA ASP A 220 -29.17 13.68 -22.41
C ASP A 220 -29.26 12.15 -22.18
N THR A 221 -28.52 11.32 -22.92
CA THR A 221 -28.56 9.85 -22.76
C THR A 221 -27.18 9.24 -22.47
N PHE A 222 -27.13 8.36 -21.46
CA PHE A 222 -25.92 7.70 -20.96
C PHE A 222 -25.88 6.21 -21.34
N GLN A 223 -25.14 5.84 -22.38
CA GLN A 223 -25.04 4.42 -22.71
C GLN A 223 -24.05 3.68 -21.79
N VAL A 224 -24.52 2.80 -20.90
CA VAL A 224 -23.63 1.88 -20.18
C VAL A 224 -22.96 0.93 -21.19
N VAL A 225 -21.63 0.87 -21.22
CA VAL A 225 -20.89 -0.05 -22.13
C VAL A 225 -20.61 -1.36 -21.45
N ALA A 226 -20.19 -1.29 -20.19
CA ALA A 226 -19.80 -2.46 -19.44
C ALA A 226 -19.98 -2.19 -17.94
N SER A 227 -20.30 -3.24 -17.19
CA SER A 227 -20.53 -3.16 -15.75
C SER A 227 -20.04 -4.44 -15.08
N THR A 228 -19.64 -4.34 -13.82
CA THR A 228 -19.24 -5.49 -12.99
C THR A 228 -19.68 -5.27 -11.53
N GLY A 229 -19.63 -6.31 -10.71
CA GLY A 229 -19.98 -6.23 -9.28
C GLY A 229 -21.44 -5.86 -9.07
N LYS A 230 -21.75 -4.95 -8.13
CA LYS A 230 -23.12 -4.48 -7.84
C LYS A 230 -23.84 -3.84 -9.02
N PHE A 231 -23.11 -3.51 -10.09
CA PHE A 231 -23.66 -2.90 -11.28
C PHE A 231 -23.95 -3.88 -12.42
N GLU A 232 -23.57 -5.15 -12.27
CA GLU A 232 -23.77 -6.18 -13.29
C GLU A 232 -25.27 -6.40 -13.59
N GLY A 233 -25.62 -6.45 -14.88
CA GLY A 233 -27.01 -6.59 -15.35
C GLY A 233 -27.86 -5.31 -15.22
N LEU A 234 -27.24 -4.16 -14.93
CA LEU A 234 -27.87 -2.83 -14.97
C LEU A 234 -27.57 -2.13 -16.31
N ASP A 235 -27.84 -2.81 -17.42
CA ASP A 235 -27.60 -2.30 -18.79
C ASP A 235 -28.53 -1.14 -19.18
N CYS A 236 -29.51 -0.83 -18.33
CA CYS A 236 -30.54 0.18 -18.57
C CYS A 236 -30.40 1.34 -17.59
N GLU A 237 -30.18 2.54 -18.13
CA GLU A 237 -30.01 3.81 -17.43
C GLU A 237 -31.03 4.02 -16.30
N GLU A 238 -32.32 3.83 -16.59
CA GLU A 238 -33.39 4.06 -15.61
C GLU A 238 -33.25 3.17 -14.37
N LYS A 239 -32.81 1.91 -14.55
CA LYS A 239 -32.61 0.97 -13.44
C LYS A 239 -31.34 1.27 -12.65
N LEU A 240 -30.30 1.74 -13.31
CA LEU A 240 -29.04 2.13 -12.68
C LEU A 240 -29.23 3.39 -11.83
N TRP A 241 -29.83 4.44 -12.41
CA TRP A 241 -30.04 5.73 -11.73
C TRP A 241 -31.07 5.67 -10.61
N SER A 242 -32.07 4.79 -10.72
CA SER A 242 -33.04 4.58 -9.64
C SER A 242 -32.44 3.85 -8.44
N LYS A 243 -31.50 2.92 -8.66
CA LYS A 243 -30.82 2.18 -7.59
C LYS A 243 -29.63 2.95 -7.00
N HIS A 244 -28.93 3.74 -7.82
CA HIS A 244 -27.69 4.43 -7.47
C HIS A 244 -27.72 5.91 -7.91
N PRO A 245 -28.57 6.74 -7.28
CA PRO A 245 -28.67 8.16 -7.62
C PRO A 245 -27.42 8.96 -7.27
N ASP A 246 -26.67 8.50 -6.28
CA ASP A 246 -25.37 9.05 -5.86
C ASP A 246 -24.30 8.89 -6.94
N VAL A 247 -24.28 7.75 -7.64
CA VAL A 247 -23.38 7.51 -8.79
C VAL A 247 -23.68 8.50 -9.90
N ARG A 248 -24.97 8.69 -10.24
CA ARG A 248 -25.39 9.68 -11.25
C ARG A 248 -24.91 11.08 -10.92
N GLN A 249 -25.14 11.53 -9.69
CA GLN A 249 -24.70 12.86 -9.26
C GLN A 249 -23.18 13.03 -9.36
N ARG A 250 -22.41 12.01 -8.98
CA ARG A 250 -20.94 12.06 -9.09
C ARG A 250 -20.48 12.17 -10.55
N ILE A 251 -21.14 11.47 -11.47
CA ILE A 251 -20.88 11.52 -12.91
C ILE A 251 -21.26 12.89 -13.49
N ASP A 252 -22.47 13.38 -13.20
CA ASP A 252 -22.97 14.68 -13.65
C ASP A 252 -22.05 15.81 -13.19
N ASP A 253 -21.61 15.78 -11.92
CA ASP A 253 -20.66 16.74 -11.39
C ASP A 253 -19.32 16.68 -12.13
N THR A 254 -18.78 15.49 -12.41
CA THR A 254 -17.51 15.32 -13.15
C THR A 254 -17.62 15.85 -14.58
N LEU A 255 -18.76 15.64 -15.24
CA LEU A 255 -19.02 16.18 -16.57
C LEU A 255 -19.17 17.70 -16.54
N ALA A 256 -19.84 18.26 -15.54
CA ALA A 256 -20.00 19.71 -15.38
C ALA A 256 -18.66 20.41 -15.10
N THR A 257 -17.79 19.81 -14.28
CA THR A 257 -16.49 20.40 -13.93
C THR A 257 -15.38 20.07 -14.93
N GLN A 258 -15.61 19.13 -15.86
CA GLN A 258 -14.59 18.62 -16.79
C GLN A 258 -13.31 18.13 -16.08
N SER A 259 -13.47 17.57 -14.88
CA SER A 259 -12.35 17.15 -14.03
C SER A 259 -12.64 15.85 -13.28
N ASN A 260 -11.61 15.00 -13.15
CA ASN A 260 -11.70 13.77 -12.39
C ASN A 260 -12.06 14.06 -10.93
N ARG A 261 -12.80 13.13 -10.31
CA ARG A 261 -13.21 13.20 -8.91
C ARG A 261 -12.75 12.00 -8.12
N TYR A 262 -12.33 12.26 -6.89
CA TYR A 262 -11.81 11.27 -5.97
C TYR A 262 -12.54 11.41 -4.63
N GLY A 263 -13.25 10.37 -4.23
CA GLY A 263 -13.84 10.24 -2.90
C GLY A 263 -12.98 9.39 -1.99
N GLN A 264 -13.45 9.14 -0.76
CA GLN A 264 -12.79 8.19 0.13
C GLN A 264 -12.87 6.77 -0.43
N ASP A 265 -13.98 6.41 -1.06
CA ASP A 265 -14.38 5.06 -1.47
C ASP A 265 -14.70 4.96 -2.97
N TYR A 266 -14.46 6.02 -3.75
CA TYR A 266 -14.76 6.03 -5.18
C TYR A 266 -13.80 6.88 -6.02
N VAL A 267 -13.70 6.54 -7.31
CA VAL A 267 -13.00 7.33 -8.34
C VAL A 267 -13.91 7.51 -9.54
N VAL A 268 -13.98 8.74 -10.06
CA VAL A 268 -14.64 9.07 -11.33
C VAL A 268 -13.61 9.70 -12.26
N ALA A 269 -13.26 8.97 -13.32
CA ALA A 269 -12.30 9.43 -14.32
C ALA A 269 -13.02 9.77 -15.62
N LEU A 270 -12.80 11.00 -16.10
CA LEU A 270 -13.30 11.48 -17.39
C LEU A 270 -12.19 11.40 -18.42
N TYR A 271 -12.47 10.82 -19.58
CA TYR A 271 -11.59 10.91 -20.74
C TYR A 271 -12.36 11.19 -22.02
N THR A 272 -11.76 11.98 -22.88
CA THR A 272 -12.34 12.36 -24.18
C THR A 272 -11.54 11.73 -25.30
N THR A 273 -12.24 11.14 -26.25
CA THR A 273 -11.64 10.56 -27.47
C THR A 273 -11.45 11.63 -28.55
N GLN A 274 -10.64 11.36 -29.59
CA GLN A 274 -10.43 12.30 -30.69
C GLN A 274 -11.70 12.65 -31.49
N LYS A 275 -12.72 11.79 -31.46
CA LYS A 275 -14.06 12.08 -32.05
C LYS A 275 -14.93 12.97 -31.14
N ASN A 276 -14.33 13.61 -30.13
CA ASN A 276 -15.00 14.45 -29.13
C ASN A 276 -16.08 13.70 -28.33
N THR A 277 -15.97 12.37 -28.23
CA THR A 277 -16.85 11.55 -27.38
C THR A 277 -16.24 11.47 -25.99
N GLN A 278 -17.00 11.95 -24.99
CA GLN A 278 -16.64 11.84 -23.59
C GLN A 278 -16.97 10.43 -23.07
N ASN A 279 -16.19 9.94 -22.14
CA ASN A 279 -16.39 8.63 -21.53
C ASN A 279 -16.08 8.75 -20.04
N VAL A 280 -16.86 8.03 -19.23
CA VAL A 280 -16.74 8.08 -17.77
C VAL A 280 -16.48 6.70 -17.23
N LEU A 281 -15.37 6.58 -16.50
CA LEU A 281 -15.02 5.39 -15.73
C LEU A 281 -15.36 5.66 -14.26
N TYR A 282 -16.26 4.85 -13.70
CA TYR A 282 -16.66 4.93 -12.31
C TYR A 282 -16.18 3.70 -11.54
N ILE A 283 -15.53 3.92 -10.40
CA ILE A 283 -14.97 2.89 -9.55
C ILE A 283 -15.44 3.13 -8.13
N SER A 284 -15.92 2.10 -7.43
CA SER A 284 -16.29 2.21 -6.01
C SER A 284 -15.92 0.96 -5.23
N GLY A 285 -15.59 1.10 -3.95
CA GLY A 285 -15.22 -0.01 -3.09
C GLY A 285 -15.77 0.06 -1.68
N ASP A 286 -15.76 -1.07 -0.99
CA ASP A 286 -16.16 -1.14 0.42
C ASP A 286 -15.09 -0.61 1.40
N LYS A 287 -13.88 -0.32 0.88
CA LYS A 287 -12.73 0.20 1.64
C LYS A 287 -12.24 1.51 1.03
N PRO A 288 -11.58 2.37 1.83
CA PRO A 288 -10.98 3.58 1.31
C PRO A 288 -9.96 3.27 0.20
N ILE A 289 -10.03 4.02 -0.90
CA ILE A 289 -9.11 3.94 -2.03
C ILE A 289 -7.89 4.82 -1.71
N ASP A 290 -6.69 4.23 -1.72
CA ASP A 290 -5.47 4.95 -1.35
C ASP A 290 -4.92 5.78 -2.53
N VAL A 291 -4.11 6.81 -2.25
CA VAL A 291 -3.56 7.73 -3.26
C VAL A 291 -2.75 7.04 -4.37
N PRO A 292 -1.97 5.97 -4.10
CA PRO A 292 -1.30 5.20 -5.16
C PRO A 292 -2.28 4.52 -6.13
N ASP A 293 -3.43 4.08 -5.63
CA ASP A 293 -4.45 3.42 -6.43
C ASP A 293 -5.10 4.44 -7.39
N VAL A 294 -5.29 5.69 -6.94
CA VAL A 294 -5.74 6.80 -7.80
C VAL A 294 -4.80 7.03 -8.99
N SER A 295 -3.48 7.09 -8.75
CA SER A 295 -2.49 7.29 -9.82
C SER A 295 -2.49 6.13 -10.84
N LEU A 296 -2.73 4.91 -10.37
CA LEU A 296 -2.85 3.73 -11.24
C LEU A 296 -4.13 3.79 -12.08
N VAL A 297 -5.26 4.20 -11.50
CA VAL A 297 -6.53 4.38 -12.21
C VAL A 297 -6.40 5.44 -13.29
N GLU A 298 -5.72 6.57 -13.03
CA GLU A 298 -5.48 7.60 -14.05
C GLU A 298 -4.64 7.09 -15.22
N LEU A 299 -3.55 6.38 -14.93
CA LEU A 299 -2.69 5.79 -15.95
C LEU A 299 -3.47 4.78 -16.79
N PHE A 300 -4.29 3.96 -16.14
CA PHE A 300 -5.12 2.98 -16.82
C PHE A 300 -6.19 3.65 -17.69
N ALA A 301 -6.92 4.64 -17.18
CA ALA A 301 -7.91 5.40 -17.94
C ALA A 301 -7.31 6.03 -19.22
N ARG A 302 -6.07 6.51 -19.16
CA ARG A 302 -5.34 6.96 -20.36
C ARG A 302 -5.08 5.83 -21.35
N ASN A 303 -4.64 4.66 -20.89
CA ASN A 303 -4.42 3.51 -21.76
C ASN A 303 -5.72 3.01 -22.40
N VAL A 304 -6.83 3.05 -21.66
CA VAL A 304 -8.17 2.74 -22.16
C VAL A 304 -8.56 3.69 -23.28
N ALA A 305 -8.36 5.00 -23.08
CA ALA A 305 -8.65 6.01 -24.10
C ALA A 305 -7.88 5.74 -25.41
N ILE A 306 -6.58 5.42 -25.31
CA ILE A 306 -5.71 5.13 -26.46
C ILE A 306 -6.15 3.85 -27.18
N ALA A 307 -6.46 2.78 -26.44
CA ALA A 307 -6.88 1.52 -27.05
C ALA A 307 -8.28 1.61 -27.67
N HIS A 308 -9.21 2.34 -27.04
CA HIS A 308 -10.52 2.68 -27.60
C HIS A 308 -10.41 3.44 -28.93
N GLU A 309 -9.47 4.39 -29.01
CA GLU A 309 -9.18 5.12 -30.25
C GLU A 309 -8.72 4.19 -31.37
N LYS A 310 -7.79 3.28 -31.06
CA LYS A 310 -7.27 2.30 -32.02
C LYS A 310 -8.38 1.38 -32.56
N LEU A 311 -9.27 0.91 -31.69
CA LEU A 311 -10.46 0.12 -32.08
C LEU A 311 -11.41 0.90 -32.99
N CYS A 312 -11.70 2.16 -32.64
CA CYS A 312 -12.53 3.04 -33.47
C CYS A 312 -11.95 3.27 -34.88
N LEU A 313 -10.62 3.31 -35.01
CA LEU A 313 -9.93 3.45 -36.30
C LEU A 313 -10.02 2.17 -37.13
N ILE A 314 -9.84 1.01 -36.50
CA ILE A 314 -9.93 -0.31 -37.18
C ILE A 314 -11.35 -0.53 -37.72
N ASN A 315 -12.36 -0.32 -36.88
CA ASN A 315 -13.77 -0.52 -37.26
C ASN A 315 -14.33 0.53 -38.23
N SER A 316 -13.56 1.59 -38.54
CA SER A 316 -13.93 2.60 -39.54
C SER A 316 -13.38 2.33 -40.94
N ARG A 317 -12.56 1.28 -41.09
CA ARG A 317 -11.96 0.85 -42.36
C ARG A 317 -12.68 -0.34 -43.01
N ASP A 318 -13.63 -0.95 -42.31
CA ASP A 318 -14.57 -1.94 -42.82
C ASP A 318 -15.93 -1.27 -43.10
#